data_AF-A0A2A4X9K1-F1
#
_entry.id   AF-A0A2A4X9K1-F1
#
_cell.length_a   1.000
_cell.length_b   1.000
_cell.length_c   1.000
_cell.angle_alpha   90.00
_cell.angle_beta   90.00
_cell.angle_gamma   90.00
#
_symmetry.space_group_name_H-M   'P 1'
#
loop_
_entity.id
_entity.type
_entity.pdbx_description
1 polymer ?
#
loop_
_entity_poly.entity_id
_entity_poly.type
_entity_poly.pdbx_seq_one_letter_code
_entity_poly.pdbx_strand_id
1 'polypeptide(L)'
;MFLKTLVGMISLGVFGTAIAQTDISGTWMLNGPGTESEILLREEGKRLQSDYDLLADDPSLYCTPASSSRIWANPGAPIKIEETGTSILISYELFDLRREIPLGGESALTDQPSTQNLEGTFFPEMGSSFASYEGERLIIESRNHAYGYIRTSRGIPQAPGTVAIEVLEVEDDTLHITHTYIDESIFEKPLVLEYFLRRADETELNVYDCTEANYNWFDELNAN
;
A
#
# COMPACT_ATOMS: atom_id res chain seq x y z
N MET A 1 -29.39 -17.08 -69.03
CA MET A 1 -28.26 -17.30 -68.11
C MET A 1 -28.17 -16.05 -67.22
N PHE A 2 -28.82 -16.08 -66.06
CA PHE A 2 -28.91 -14.92 -65.15
C PHE A 2 -27.82 -15.05 -64.07
N LEU A 3 -26.92 -14.06 -64.00
CA LEU A 3 -25.89 -13.95 -62.97
C LEU A 3 -26.47 -13.13 -61.80
N LYS A 4 -26.67 -13.75 -60.64
CA LYS A 4 -27.04 -13.06 -59.39
C LYS A 4 -25.76 -12.68 -58.65
N THR A 5 -25.54 -11.38 -58.48
CA THR A 5 -24.48 -10.83 -57.63
C THR A 5 -24.95 -10.86 -56.17
N LEU A 6 -24.22 -11.56 -55.30
CA LEU A 6 -24.46 -11.61 -53.86
C LEU A 6 -23.62 -10.50 -53.20
N VAL A 7 -24.28 -9.53 -52.57
CA VAL A 7 -23.61 -8.51 -51.73
C VAL A 7 -23.48 -9.09 -50.33
N GLY A 8 -22.25 -9.36 -49.89
CA GLY A 8 -21.95 -9.75 -48.51
C GLY A 8 -21.83 -8.52 -47.62
N MET A 9 -22.72 -8.38 -46.63
CA MET A 9 -22.53 -7.46 -45.51
C MET A 9 -21.45 -8.03 -44.59
N ILE A 10 -20.34 -7.31 -44.46
CA ILE A 10 -19.34 -7.55 -43.41
C ILE A 10 -19.79 -6.74 -42.20
N SER A 11 -20.32 -7.42 -41.19
CA SER A 11 -20.58 -6.83 -39.88
C SER A 11 -19.25 -6.71 -39.13
N LEU A 12 -18.71 -5.49 -39.02
CA LEU A 12 -17.64 -5.21 -38.06
C LEU A 12 -18.22 -5.34 -36.65
N GLY A 13 -17.87 -6.41 -35.96
CA GLY A 13 -18.11 -6.54 -34.52
C GLY A 13 -17.22 -5.55 -33.77
N VAL A 14 -17.84 -4.60 -33.07
CA VAL A 14 -17.16 -3.76 -32.09
C VAL A 14 -16.86 -4.64 -30.88
N PHE A 15 -15.60 -5.05 -30.72
CA PHE A 15 -15.13 -5.62 -29.47
C PHE A 15 -15.05 -4.49 -28.45
N GLY A 16 -16.10 -4.32 -27.66
CA GLY A 16 -16.02 -3.55 -26.43
C GLY A 16 -15.11 -4.31 -25.48
N THR A 17 -13.96 -3.73 -25.14
CA THR A 17 -13.22 -4.14 -23.94
C THR A 17 -14.09 -3.78 -22.75
N ALA A 18 -14.81 -4.77 -22.21
CA ALA A 18 -15.40 -4.65 -20.90
C ALA A 18 -14.23 -4.40 -19.94
N ILE A 19 -14.18 -3.22 -19.33
CA ILE A 19 -13.32 -2.99 -18.17
C ILE A 19 -13.89 -3.94 -17.13
N ALA A 20 -13.13 -4.97 -16.74
CA ALA A 20 -13.49 -5.79 -15.59
C ALA A 20 -13.57 -4.82 -14.41
N GLN A 21 -14.77 -4.66 -13.85
CA GLN A 21 -14.96 -3.85 -12.67
C GLN A 21 -14.38 -4.67 -11.52
N THR A 22 -13.29 -4.19 -10.91
CA THR A 22 -12.77 -4.83 -9.70
C THR A 22 -13.73 -4.60 -8.54
N ASP A 23 -13.85 -5.57 -7.64
CA ASP A 23 -14.70 -5.47 -6.45
C ASP A 23 -13.96 -4.87 -5.23
N ILE A 24 -12.84 -4.20 -5.49
CA ILE A 24 -11.94 -3.67 -4.44
C ILE A 24 -12.50 -2.42 -3.76
N SER A 25 -13.41 -1.68 -4.41
CA SER A 25 -14.05 -0.51 -3.80
C SER A 25 -14.87 -0.93 -2.58
N GLY A 26 -14.76 -0.18 -1.48
CA GLY A 26 -15.43 -0.49 -0.21
C GLY A 26 -14.58 -0.17 1.00
N THR A 27 -15.11 -0.49 2.18
CA THR A 27 -14.37 -0.42 3.44
C THR A 27 -13.91 -1.81 3.85
N TRP A 28 -12.65 -1.91 4.25
CA TRP A 28 -11.94 -3.13 4.56
C TRP A 28 -11.32 -3.06 5.94
N MET A 29 -11.29 -4.19 6.64
CA MET A 29 -10.63 -4.32 7.94
C MET A 29 -9.78 -5.57 7.99
N LEU A 30 -8.60 -5.48 8.60
CA LEU A 30 -7.70 -6.61 8.78
C LEU A 30 -8.42 -7.79 9.45
N ASN A 31 -8.34 -8.97 8.83
CA ASN A 31 -8.98 -10.20 9.24
C ASN A 31 -7.93 -11.25 9.61
N GLY A 32 -7.39 -11.12 10.81
CA GLY A 32 -6.40 -12.06 11.35
C GLY A 32 -4.95 -11.71 10.99
N PRO A 33 -4.00 -12.60 11.36
CA PRO A 33 -2.60 -12.37 11.07
C PRO A 33 -2.33 -12.55 9.57
N GLY A 34 -1.47 -11.69 9.03
CA GLY A 34 -0.89 -11.91 7.72
C GLY A 34 0.18 -13.01 7.71
N THR A 35 0.75 -13.26 6.54
CA THR A 35 1.95 -14.09 6.40
C THR A 35 3.17 -13.21 6.10
N GLU A 36 4.36 -13.78 6.28
CA GLU A 36 5.61 -13.12 5.96
C GLU A 36 6.63 -14.16 5.49
N SER A 37 7.34 -13.85 4.42
CA SER A 37 8.44 -14.66 3.93
C SER A 37 9.64 -14.64 4.89
N GLU A 38 10.55 -15.59 4.75
CA GLU A 38 11.84 -15.51 5.43
C GLU A 38 12.54 -14.17 5.09
N ILE A 39 13.06 -13.50 6.11
CA ILE A 39 13.80 -12.25 5.94
C ILE A 39 15.28 -12.59 5.83
N LEU A 40 15.83 -12.44 4.63
CA LEU A 40 17.23 -12.66 4.33
C LEU A 40 17.89 -11.32 3.99
N LEU A 41 18.61 -10.75 4.96
CA LEU A 41 19.30 -9.47 4.80
C LEU A 41 20.72 -9.65 4.28
N ARG A 42 21.13 -8.78 3.37
CA ARG A 42 22.52 -8.54 3.02
C ARG A 42 23.23 -7.70 4.08
N GLU A 43 24.53 -7.51 3.90
CA GLU A 43 25.36 -6.76 4.85
C GLU A 43 24.83 -5.34 5.12
N GLU A 44 24.38 -4.61 4.09
CA GLU A 44 23.81 -3.27 4.30
C GLU A 44 22.48 -3.32 5.07
N GLY A 45 21.60 -4.28 4.75
CA GLY A 45 20.37 -4.51 5.51
C GLY A 45 20.63 -4.85 6.98
N LYS A 46 21.62 -5.70 7.26
CA LYS A 46 22.04 -6.03 8.64
C LYS A 46 22.60 -4.81 9.36
N ARG A 47 23.39 -3.98 8.67
CA ARG A 47 23.96 -2.75 9.23
C ARG A 47 22.86 -1.77 9.62
N LEU A 48 21.93 -1.48 8.71
CA LEU A 48 20.77 -0.62 8.99
C LEU A 48 19.92 -1.17 10.13
N GLN A 49 19.66 -2.48 10.15
CA GLN A 49 18.91 -3.12 11.24
C GLN A 49 19.65 -3.05 12.58
N SER A 50 20.98 -3.19 12.61
CA SER A 50 21.75 -3.12 13.86
C SER A 50 21.84 -1.72 14.43
N ASP A 51 21.69 -0.70 13.59
CA ASP A 51 21.70 0.71 13.98
C ASP A 51 20.32 1.17 14.54
N TYR A 52 19.27 0.36 14.37
CA TYR A 52 17.90 0.69 14.77
C TYR A 52 17.66 0.54 16.28
N ASP A 53 17.15 1.60 16.90
CA ASP A 53 16.59 1.59 18.26
C ASP A 53 15.06 1.76 18.21
N LEU A 54 14.32 0.73 18.59
CA LEU A 54 12.85 0.74 18.61
C LEU A 54 12.25 1.91 19.41
N LEU A 55 12.93 2.35 20.47
CA LEU A 55 12.39 3.39 21.36
C LEU A 55 12.68 4.81 20.85
N ALA A 56 13.59 4.96 19.90
CA ALA A 56 13.98 6.25 19.35
C ALA A 56 13.60 6.40 17.86
N ASP A 57 13.68 5.32 17.10
CA ASP A 57 13.62 5.34 15.64
C ASP A 57 12.30 4.82 15.07
N ASP A 58 11.35 4.34 15.89
CA ASP A 58 10.02 3.96 15.40
C ASP A 58 9.25 5.23 14.95
N PRO A 59 8.93 5.38 13.65
CA PRO A 59 8.26 6.57 13.13
C PRO A 59 6.88 6.82 13.75
N SER A 60 6.22 5.76 14.25
CA SER A 60 4.90 5.88 14.89
C SER A 60 4.92 6.70 16.17
N LEU A 61 6.08 6.87 16.81
CA LEU A 61 6.25 7.76 17.97
C LEU A 61 6.01 9.22 17.62
N TYR A 62 6.20 9.57 16.34
CA TYR A 62 6.12 10.92 15.80
C TYR A 62 4.92 11.08 14.85
N CYS A 63 3.91 10.20 14.95
CA CYS A 63 2.76 10.20 14.05
C CYS A 63 3.10 10.05 12.56
N THR A 64 4.24 9.43 12.27
CA THR A 64 4.69 9.14 10.90
C THR A 64 4.39 7.68 10.56
N PRO A 65 3.76 7.38 9.41
CA PRO A 65 3.59 6.01 8.96
C PRO A 65 4.93 5.39 8.59
N ALA A 66 5.30 4.28 9.23
CA ALA A 66 6.60 3.65 8.98
C ALA A 66 6.76 3.09 7.55
N SER A 67 5.69 2.49 7.01
CA SER A 67 5.62 1.98 5.64
C SER A 67 4.17 1.63 5.29
N SER A 68 3.88 1.47 3.99
CA SER A 68 2.58 1.01 3.51
C SER A 68 2.19 -0.36 4.11
N SER A 69 3.16 -1.27 4.29
CA SER A 69 2.91 -2.56 4.94
C SER A 69 2.45 -2.45 6.39
N ARG A 70 2.91 -1.43 7.13
CA ARG A 70 2.51 -1.22 8.52
C ARG A 70 1.08 -0.72 8.62
N ILE A 71 0.67 0.09 7.64
CA ILE A 71 -0.68 0.65 7.56
C ILE A 71 -1.69 -0.43 7.19
N TRP A 72 -1.41 -1.29 6.20
CA TRP A 72 -2.26 -2.46 5.89
C TRP A 72 -2.41 -3.42 7.07
N ALA A 73 -1.35 -3.60 7.84
CA ALA A 73 -1.29 -4.57 8.92
C ALA A 73 -1.84 -4.04 10.26
N ASN A 74 -2.55 -2.90 10.30
CA ASN A 74 -3.03 -2.36 11.56
C ASN A 74 -4.36 -3.01 11.99
N PRO A 75 -4.41 -3.73 13.13
CA PRO A 75 -5.66 -4.31 13.61
C PRO A 75 -6.66 -3.24 14.01
N GLY A 76 -7.92 -3.43 13.64
CA GLY A 76 -9.04 -2.60 14.11
C GLY A 76 -9.20 -1.24 13.43
N ALA A 77 -8.29 -0.82 12.55
CA ALA A 77 -8.44 0.40 11.77
C ALA A 77 -9.10 0.10 10.41
N PRO A 78 -10.24 0.72 10.06
CA PRO A 78 -10.84 0.61 8.74
C PRO A 78 -10.00 1.31 7.67
N ILE A 79 -10.05 0.75 6.47
CA ILE A 79 -9.39 1.26 5.27
C ILE A 79 -10.44 1.33 4.16
N LYS A 80 -10.64 2.51 3.58
CA LYS A 80 -11.59 2.71 2.50
C LYS A 80 -10.86 2.85 1.17
N ILE A 81 -11.29 2.07 0.18
CA ILE A 81 -10.78 2.13 -1.19
C ILE A 81 -11.90 2.66 -2.08
N GLU A 82 -11.58 3.66 -2.91
CA GLU A 82 -12.47 4.24 -3.89
C GLU A 82 -11.78 4.31 -5.25
N GLU A 83 -12.38 3.66 -6.24
CA GLU A 83 -11.93 3.72 -7.63
C GLU A 83 -12.57 4.92 -8.34
N THR A 84 -11.73 5.70 -9.00
CA THR A 84 -12.18 6.78 -9.90
C THR A 84 -11.81 6.44 -11.34
N GLY A 85 -12.21 7.27 -12.30
CA GLY A 85 -11.83 7.07 -13.70
C GLY A 85 -10.32 7.22 -13.98
N THR A 86 -9.55 7.82 -13.07
CA THR A 86 -8.13 8.17 -13.28
C THR A 86 -7.20 7.80 -12.14
N SER A 87 -7.74 7.44 -10.97
CA SER A 87 -6.96 7.23 -9.75
C SER A 87 -7.64 6.21 -8.83
N ILE A 88 -6.84 5.58 -7.98
CA ILE A 88 -7.29 4.86 -6.78
C ILE A 88 -7.09 5.79 -5.59
N LEU A 89 -8.15 5.99 -4.81
CA LEU A 89 -8.11 6.76 -3.58
C LEU A 89 -8.20 5.78 -2.41
N ILE A 90 -7.21 5.79 -1.53
CA ILE A 90 -7.19 4.96 -0.32
C ILE A 90 -7.14 5.86 0.90
N SER A 91 -8.17 5.76 1.74
CA SER A 91 -8.22 6.43 3.03
C SER A 91 -7.94 5.42 4.13
N TYR A 92 -7.01 5.75 5.01
CA TYR A 92 -6.69 4.94 6.19
C TYR A 92 -7.12 5.73 7.43
N GLU A 93 -7.78 5.07 8.39
CA GLU A 93 -8.06 5.68 9.67
C GLU A 93 -6.76 5.94 10.44
N LEU A 94 -5.86 4.96 10.52
CA LEU A 94 -4.57 5.11 11.20
C LEU A 94 -3.77 6.29 10.62
N PHE A 95 -3.38 7.23 11.49
CA PHE A 95 -2.68 8.48 11.15
C PHE A 95 -3.42 9.39 10.15
N ASP A 96 -4.72 9.20 9.97
CA ASP A 96 -5.56 10.05 9.11
C ASP A 96 -5.05 10.16 7.66
N LEU A 97 -4.48 9.07 7.14
CA LEU A 97 -3.78 9.08 5.85
C LEU A 97 -4.76 9.05 4.67
N ARG A 98 -4.42 9.81 3.63
CA ARG A 98 -5.07 9.88 2.33
C ARG A 98 -4.01 9.62 1.26
N ARG A 99 -4.16 8.51 0.54
CA ARG A 99 -3.27 8.10 -0.53
C ARG A 99 -4.01 8.20 -1.86
N GLU A 100 -3.49 9.03 -2.75
CA GLU A 100 -4.00 9.17 -4.11
C GLU A 100 -3.00 8.55 -5.08
N ILE A 101 -3.46 7.57 -5.86
CA ILE A 101 -2.62 6.76 -6.72
C ILE A 101 -3.13 6.90 -8.15
N PRO A 102 -2.42 7.60 -9.05
CA PRO A 102 -2.83 7.71 -10.44
C PRO A 102 -2.82 6.35 -11.14
N LEU A 103 -3.84 6.10 -11.96
CA LEU A 103 -3.87 4.97 -12.89
C LEU A 103 -2.96 5.27 -14.09
N GLY A 104 -2.09 4.31 -14.41
CA GLY A 104 -1.13 4.44 -15.50
C GLY A 104 0.07 3.51 -15.33
N GLY A 105 1.15 3.83 -16.03
CA GLY A 105 2.44 3.19 -15.83
C GLY A 105 3.42 4.11 -15.09
N GLU A 106 4.70 3.75 -15.14
CA GLU A 106 5.80 4.50 -14.50
C GLU A 106 5.84 5.99 -14.85
N SER A 107 5.31 6.41 -16.01
CA SER A 107 5.21 7.83 -16.38
C SER A 107 4.28 8.66 -15.48
N ALA A 108 3.43 8.01 -14.66
CA ALA A 108 2.57 8.66 -13.69
C ALA A 108 3.28 8.90 -12.33
N LEU A 109 4.46 8.31 -12.12
CA LEU A 109 5.25 8.50 -10.92
C LEU A 109 5.74 9.95 -10.83
N THR A 110 5.73 10.51 -9.61
CA THR A 110 6.24 11.85 -9.33
C THR A 110 7.27 11.82 -8.20
N ASP A 111 7.97 12.92 -7.97
CA ASP A 111 8.86 13.05 -6.80
C ASP A 111 8.07 13.28 -5.49
N GLN A 112 6.81 13.68 -5.59
CA GLN A 112 5.94 13.89 -4.43
C GLN A 112 5.42 12.52 -3.94
N PRO A 113 5.45 12.24 -2.62
CA PRO A 113 4.80 11.07 -2.07
C PRO A 113 3.30 11.05 -2.36
N SER A 114 2.73 9.86 -2.56
CA SER A 114 1.30 9.70 -2.86
C SER A 114 0.42 9.81 -1.62
N THR A 115 1.00 9.79 -0.42
CA THR A 115 0.28 9.76 0.86
C THR A 115 0.50 11.04 1.65
N GLN A 116 -0.60 11.63 2.15
CA GLN A 116 -0.61 12.75 3.07
C GLN A 116 -1.62 12.55 4.21
N ASN A 117 -1.53 13.30 5.30
CA ASN A 117 -2.59 13.33 6.33
C ASN A 117 -3.69 14.36 5.98
N LEU A 118 -4.68 14.51 6.85
CA LEU A 118 -5.77 15.49 6.70
C LEU A 118 -5.31 16.97 6.72
N GLU A 119 -4.10 17.25 7.20
CA GLU A 119 -3.50 18.58 7.25
C GLU A 119 -2.67 18.90 6.00
N GLY A 120 -2.49 17.93 5.10
CA GLY A 120 -1.68 18.07 3.89
C GLY A 120 -0.18 17.81 4.07
N THR A 121 0.24 17.22 5.20
CA THR A 121 1.61 16.76 5.40
C THR A 121 1.83 15.47 4.62
N PHE A 122 2.80 15.46 3.71
CA PHE A 122 3.16 14.28 2.92
C PHE A 122 4.19 13.40 3.62
N PHE A 123 4.09 12.07 3.41
CA PHE A 123 4.94 11.07 4.06
C PHE A 123 5.83 10.33 3.06
N PRO A 124 7.11 10.71 2.93
CA PRO A 124 8.02 10.06 2.00
C PRO A 124 8.34 8.60 2.35
N GLU A 125 8.12 8.16 3.59
CA GLU A 125 8.20 6.76 4.01
C GLU A 125 7.22 5.86 3.25
N MET A 126 6.12 6.44 2.75
CA MET A 126 5.09 5.75 1.96
C MET A 126 5.37 5.76 0.44
N GLY A 127 6.38 6.52 0.00
CA GLY A 127 6.78 6.63 -1.40
C GLY A 127 5.76 7.35 -2.31
N SER A 128 6.13 7.49 -3.57
CA SER A 128 5.25 7.88 -4.67
C SER A 128 4.76 6.64 -5.40
N SER A 129 3.50 6.61 -5.81
CA SER A 129 2.84 5.42 -6.33
C SER A 129 2.17 5.67 -7.68
N PHE A 130 2.06 4.60 -8.47
CA PHE A 130 1.12 4.51 -9.59
C PHE A 130 0.46 3.13 -9.58
N ALA A 131 -0.66 2.99 -10.28
CA ALA A 131 -1.38 1.72 -10.32
C ALA A 131 -1.84 1.33 -11.73
N SER A 132 -1.97 0.03 -11.95
CA SER A 132 -2.53 -0.54 -13.18
C SER A 132 -3.34 -1.78 -12.86
N TYR A 133 -4.24 -2.16 -13.78
CA TYR A 133 -5.00 -3.39 -13.66
C TYR A 133 -4.40 -4.49 -14.53
N GLU A 134 -4.33 -5.69 -13.96
CA GLU A 134 -4.05 -6.93 -14.68
C GLU A 134 -5.20 -7.92 -14.47
N GLY A 135 -6.17 -7.89 -15.39
CA GLY A 135 -7.42 -8.63 -15.20
C GLY A 135 -8.26 -7.99 -14.09
N GLU A 136 -8.61 -8.78 -13.07
CA GLU A 136 -9.38 -8.33 -11.89
C GLU A 136 -8.49 -7.88 -10.72
N ARG A 137 -7.18 -7.78 -10.96
CA ARG A 137 -6.18 -7.46 -9.94
C ARG A 137 -5.72 -6.03 -10.10
N LEU A 138 -5.70 -5.28 -9.00
CA LEU A 138 -5.06 -3.97 -8.96
C LEU A 138 -3.60 -4.15 -8.52
N ILE A 139 -2.67 -3.65 -9.32
CA ILE A 139 -1.26 -3.61 -8.99
C ILE A 139 -0.87 -2.18 -8.70
N ILE A 140 -0.42 -1.91 -7.48
CA ILE A 140 0.14 -0.64 -7.07
C ILE A 140 1.65 -0.82 -6.94
N GLU A 141 2.42 0.07 -7.57
CA GLU A 141 3.87 0.12 -7.40
C GLU A 141 4.25 1.44 -6.74
N SER A 142 5.11 1.38 -5.72
CA SER A 142 5.64 2.55 -5.01
C SER A 142 7.15 2.58 -5.04
N ARG A 143 7.69 3.78 -5.24
CA ARG A 143 9.13 4.08 -5.30
C ARG A 143 9.43 5.40 -4.60
N ASN A 144 10.68 5.86 -4.65
CA ASN A 144 11.12 7.15 -4.10
C ASN A 144 10.86 7.25 -2.59
N HIS A 145 11.04 6.14 -1.88
CA HIS A 145 10.87 6.09 -0.44
C HIS A 145 11.96 6.91 0.29
N ALA A 146 11.64 7.48 1.44
CA ALA A 146 12.67 7.86 2.40
C ALA A 146 13.32 6.62 3.04
N TYR A 147 14.49 6.81 3.64
CA TYR A 147 15.00 5.84 4.60
C TYR A 147 13.99 5.67 5.74
N GLY A 148 13.78 4.42 6.16
CA GLY A 148 12.79 4.10 7.19
C GLY A 148 12.75 2.61 7.46
N TYR A 149 11.59 2.11 7.89
CA TYR A 149 11.43 0.72 8.30
C TYR A 149 10.12 0.11 7.80
N ILE A 150 10.23 -0.99 7.06
CA ILE A 150 9.09 -1.80 6.63
C ILE A 150 8.40 -2.40 7.87
N ARG A 151 9.18 -2.91 8.84
CA ARG A 151 8.67 -3.45 10.11
C ARG A 151 9.45 -2.86 11.27
N THR A 152 8.79 -2.04 12.09
CA THR A 152 9.43 -1.37 13.23
C THR A 152 9.77 -2.34 14.36
N SER A 153 8.90 -3.30 14.70
CA SER A 153 9.16 -4.27 15.78
C SER A 153 10.44 -5.11 15.66
N ARG A 154 11.04 -5.17 14.46
CA ARG A 154 12.32 -5.86 14.20
C ARG A 154 13.33 -4.99 13.43
N GLY A 155 13.06 -3.70 13.25
CA GLY A 155 13.93 -2.79 12.50
C GLY A 155 14.22 -3.23 11.07
N ILE A 156 13.22 -3.78 10.36
CA ILE A 156 13.42 -4.21 8.96
C ILE A 156 13.51 -2.96 8.09
N PRO A 157 14.68 -2.67 7.49
CA PRO A 157 14.93 -1.37 6.90
C PRO A 157 14.24 -1.18 5.54
N GLN A 158 14.05 0.07 5.20
CA GLN A 158 13.64 0.59 3.90
C GLN A 158 14.66 1.65 3.46
N ALA A 159 14.97 1.72 2.18
CA ALA A 159 15.85 2.74 1.61
C ALA A 159 15.22 3.37 0.35
N PRO A 160 15.78 4.48 -0.16
CA PRO A 160 15.29 5.10 -1.39
C PRO A 160 15.31 4.20 -2.63
N GLY A 161 16.18 3.18 -2.64
CA GLY A 161 16.22 2.17 -3.69
C GLY A 161 15.14 1.09 -3.60
N THR A 162 14.36 1.07 -2.50
CA THR A 162 13.34 0.06 -2.28
C THR A 162 12.14 0.31 -3.18
N VAL A 163 11.70 -0.74 -3.89
CA VAL A 163 10.45 -0.77 -4.65
C VAL A 163 9.45 -1.61 -3.88
N ALA A 164 8.23 -1.09 -3.68
CA ALA A 164 7.14 -1.81 -3.04
C ALA A 164 6.03 -2.09 -4.07
N ILE A 165 5.63 -3.34 -4.19
CA ILE A 165 4.57 -3.79 -5.11
C ILE A 165 3.44 -4.37 -4.27
N GLU A 166 2.24 -3.85 -4.41
CA GLU A 166 1.02 -4.32 -3.76
C GLU A 166 0.08 -4.87 -4.83
N VAL A 167 -0.26 -6.15 -4.73
CA VAL A 167 -1.27 -6.80 -5.60
C VAL A 167 -2.53 -7.03 -4.77
N LEU A 168 -3.60 -6.36 -5.17
CA LEU A 168 -4.90 -6.39 -4.50
C LEU A 168 -5.89 -7.21 -5.34
N GLU A 169 -6.49 -8.21 -4.71
CA GLU A 169 -7.43 -9.15 -5.32
C GLU A 169 -8.59 -9.42 -4.36
N VAL A 170 -9.83 -9.48 -4.85
CA VAL A 170 -10.99 -9.83 -4.02
C VAL A 170 -11.45 -11.24 -4.37
N GLU A 171 -11.46 -12.12 -3.37
CA GLU A 171 -11.95 -13.48 -3.47
C GLU A 171 -12.92 -13.74 -2.31
N ASP A 172 -14.13 -14.23 -2.60
CA ASP A 172 -15.15 -14.59 -1.60
C ASP A 172 -15.35 -13.51 -0.50
N ASP A 173 -15.50 -12.24 -0.91
CA ASP A 173 -15.70 -11.08 -0.02
C ASP A 173 -14.50 -10.75 0.90
N THR A 174 -13.33 -11.28 0.56
CA THR A 174 -12.06 -11.01 1.23
C THR A 174 -11.10 -10.32 0.28
N LEU A 175 -10.57 -9.17 0.68
CA LEU A 175 -9.48 -8.51 -0.01
C LEU A 175 -8.16 -9.15 0.41
N HIS A 176 -7.53 -9.84 -0.53
CA HIS A 176 -6.15 -10.28 -0.45
C HIS A 176 -5.21 -9.19 -0.91
N ILE A 177 -4.14 -8.97 -0.14
CA ILE A 177 -3.06 -8.06 -0.51
C ILE A 177 -1.75 -8.82 -0.42
N THR A 178 -1.10 -9.05 -1.56
CA THR A 178 0.29 -9.50 -1.59
C THR A 178 1.20 -8.29 -1.74
N HIS A 179 2.05 -8.06 -0.75
CA HIS A 179 2.94 -6.91 -0.68
C HIS A 179 4.39 -7.35 -0.73
N THR A 180 5.08 -7.00 -1.81
CA THR A 180 6.46 -7.39 -2.07
C THR A 180 7.38 -6.17 -2.03
N TYR A 181 8.43 -6.23 -1.21
CA TYR A 181 9.51 -5.25 -1.17
C TYR A 181 10.75 -5.80 -1.87
N ILE A 182 11.29 -5.01 -2.80
CA ILE A 182 12.46 -5.36 -3.61
C ILE A 182 13.52 -4.29 -3.40
N ASP A 183 14.67 -4.70 -2.86
CA ASP A 183 15.87 -3.87 -2.75
C ASP A 183 17.10 -4.79 -2.68
N GLU A 184 17.86 -4.88 -3.77
CA GLU A 184 19.02 -5.79 -3.86
C GLU A 184 20.21 -5.33 -3.00
N SER A 185 20.18 -4.11 -2.46
CA SER A 185 21.19 -3.65 -1.50
C SER A 185 20.87 -4.15 -0.09
N ILE A 186 19.58 -4.25 0.27
CA ILE A 186 19.11 -4.65 1.59
C ILE A 186 18.86 -6.15 1.68
N PHE A 187 18.22 -6.76 0.69
CA PHE A 187 17.70 -8.12 0.75
C PHE A 187 18.44 -9.09 -0.17
N GLU A 188 18.58 -10.35 0.24
CA GLU A 188 19.04 -11.44 -0.62
C GLU A 188 17.93 -11.94 -1.55
N LYS A 189 16.67 -11.86 -1.10
CA LYS A 189 15.44 -12.14 -1.85
C LYS A 189 14.36 -11.13 -1.46
N PRO A 190 13.40 -10.81 -2.34
CA PRO A 190 12.30 -9.92 -1.98
C PRO A 190 11.59 -10.34 -0.69
N LEU A 191 11.22 -9.36 0.13
CA LEU A 191 10.39 -9.58 1.31
C LEU A 191 8.92 -9.58 0.87
N VAL A 192 8.20 -10.68 1.12
CA VAL A 192 6.80 -10.83 0.76
C VAL A 192 5.95 -10.90 2.02
N LEU A 193 4.87 -10.12 2.05
CA LEU A 193 3.91 -10.02 3.14
C LEU A 193 2.51 -10.22 2.56
N GLU A 194 1.66 -11.02 3.20
CA GLU A 194 0.28 -11.19 2.76
C GLU A 194 -0.68 -10.70 3.83
N TYR A 195 -1.74 -10.01 3.41
CA TYR A 195 -2.81 -9.53 4.28
C TYR A 195 -4.16 -9.99 3.76
N PHE A 196 -5.05 -10.26 4.70
CA PHE A 196 -6.42 -10.70 4.46
C PHE A 196 -7.32 -9.68 5.14
N LEU A 197 -8.15 -8.98 4.37
CA LEU A 197 -9.08 -8.00 4.91
C LEU A 197 -10.50 -8.44 4.62
N ARG A 198 -11.37 -8.38 5.64
CA ARG A 198 -12.81 -8.61 5.47
C ARG A 198 -13.48 -7.33 5.02
N ARG A 199 -14.55 -7.44 4.24
CA ARG A 199 -15.44 -6.32 3.95
C ARG A 199 -16.11 -5.82 5.24
N ALA A 200 -16.29 -4.50 5.32
CA ALA A 200 -16.77 -3.78 6.49
C ALA A 200 -17.43 -2.45 6.08
N ASP A 201 -18.24 -2.45 5.01
CA ASP A 201 -18.84 -1.24 4.43
C ASP A 201 -19.73 -0.44 5.40
N GLU A 202 -20.22 -1.09 6.46
CA GLU A 202 -20.95 -0.46 7.55
C GLU A 202 -20.06 0.34 8.52
N THR A 203 -18.73 0.21 8.40
CA THR A 203 -17.76 0.89 9.26
C THR A 203 -17.35 2.22 8.63
N GLU A 204 -17.49 3.28 9.41
CA GLU A 204 -17.01 4.62 9.03
C GLU A 204 -15.57 4.80 9.48
N LEU A 205 -14.79 5.54 8.68
CA LEU A 205 -13.46 5.99 9.08
C LEU A 205 -13.63 7.19 10.00
N ASN A 206 -13.10 7.08 11.21
CA ASN A 206 -13.06 8.18 12.16
C ASN A 206 -11.80 9.02 11.95
N VAL A 207 -11.77 10.20 12.57
CA VAL A 207 -10.53 10.95 12.71
C VAL A 207 -9.71 10.26 13.82
N TYR A 208 -8.49 9.85 13.50
CA TYR A 208 -7.61 9.19 14.45
C TYR A 208 -6.94 10.18 15.40
N ASP A 209 -6.64 11.40 14.93
CA ASP A 209 -6.08 12.51 15.72
C ASP A 209 -4.80 12.06 16.46
N CYS A 210 -3.82 11.60 15.69
CA CYS A 210 -2.57 11.13 16.28
C CYS A 210 -1.89 12.27 17.04
N THR A 211 -1.57 12.01 18.30
CA THR A 211 -0.70 12.87 19.10
C THR A 211 0.61 12.14 19.32
N GLU A 212 1.73 12.85 19.13
CA GLU A 212 3.06 12.27 19.29
C GLU A 212 3.20 11.63 20.67
N ALA A 213 3.66 10.38 20.70
CA ALA A 213 3.76 9.60 21.92
C ALA A 213 5.02 9.92 22.73
N ASN A 214 5.58 11.13 22.57
CA ASN A 214 6.84 11.57 23.16
C ASN A 214 7.00 10.97 24.57
N TYR A 215 8.02 10.12 24.74
CA TYR A 215 8.24 9.26 25.90
C TYR A 215 8.53 9.99 27.22
N ASN A 216 8.06 11.23 27.39
CA ASN A 216 7.96 11.88 28.70
C ASN A 216 7.23 11.00 29.72
N TRP A 217 6.30 10.14 29.30
CA TRP A 217 5.57 9.25 30.23
C TRP A 217 6.47 8.18 30.89
N PHE A 218 7.54 7.72 30.21
CA PHE A 218 8.47 6.72 30.76
C PHE A 218 9.42 7.37 31.77
N ASP A 219 9.86 8.60 31.51
CA ASP A 219 10.63 9.41 32.46
C ASP A 219 9.77 9.83 33.66
N GLU A 220 8.50 10.19 33.44
CA GLU A 220 7.53 10.52 34.51
C GLU A 220 7.19 9.33 35.41
N LEU A 221 7.15 8.10 34.88
CA LEU A 221 6.94 6.88 35.67
C LEU A 221 8.12 6.52 36.57
N ASN A 222 9.35 6.82 36.12
CA ASN A 222 10.57 6.51 36.87
C ASN A 222 11.04 7.69 37.75
N ALA A 223 10.34 8.83 37.69
CA ALA A 223 10.59 10.00 38.53
C ALA A 223 9.91 9.95 39.92
N ASN A 224 9.26 8.83 40.29
CA ASN A 224 8.65 8.59 41.61
C ASN A 224 9.38 7.51 42.41
#